data_AF-A0A9X5CJS0-F1
#
_entry.id   AF-A0A9X5CJS0-F1
#
_cell.length_a   1.000
_cell.length_b   1.000
_cell.length_c   1.000
_cell.angle_alpha   90.00
_cell.angle_beta   90.00
_cell.angle_gamma   90.00
#
_symmetry.space_group_name_H-M   'P 1'
#
loop_
_entity.id
_entity.type
_entity.pdbx_description
1 polymer ?
#
loop_
_entity_poly.entity_id
_entity_poly.type
_entity_poly.pdbx_seq_one_letter_code
_entity_poly.pdbx_strand_id
1 'polypeptide(L)'
;RYVLPAVASYATADADAPRPGGIALDRGSVPHGLVVHEATAPNEEGPTRLWRYTFGPRPGYGPLLRTEPVAVYETKLTRVRGVLAHRSDWYVSRATGAPEERGTLWRQDTKGASPVRCGADETYRCWSGPATSLSYWQATGDVWSQSGRMLFALPLAAVDEALER
;
A
#
# COMPACT_ATOMS: atom_id res chain seq x y z
N ARG A 1 -4.69 -7.21 -30.62
CA ARG A 1 -4.56 -8.05 -29.40
C ARG A 1 -3.20 -7.75 -28.79
N TYR A 2 -3.15 -7.00 -27.70
CA TYR A 2 -1.89 -6.75 -26.98
C TYR A 2 -1.71 -7.87 -25.96
N VAL A 3 -0.70 -8.71 -26.16
CA VAL A 3 -0.25 -9.65 -25.14
C VAL A 3 1.06 -9.09 -24.63
N LEU A 4 1.06 -8.55 -23.41
CA LEU A 4 2.31 -8.26 -22.72
C LEU A 4 2.88 -9.60 -22.25
N PRO A 5 4.03 -10.05 -22.78
CA PRO A 5 4.66 -11.27 -22.30
C PRO A 5 5.06 -11.06 -20.84
N ALA A 6 4.72 -12.02 -19.98
CA ALA A 6 5.23 -12.02 -18.61
C ALA A 6 6.76 -12.18 -18.67
N VAL A 7 7.49 -11.16 -18.22
CA VAL A 7 8.95 -11.16 -18.21
C VAL A 7 9.50 -12.06 -17.08
N ALA A 8 8.71 -12.26 -16.03
CA ALA A 8 8.98 -13.17 -14.93
C ALA A 8 7.67 -13.57 -14.22
N SER A 9 7.69 -14.73 -13.54
CA SER A 9 6.64 -15.17 -12.61
C SER A 9 7.29 -15.51 -11.27
N TYR A 10 6.61 -15.20 -10.18
CA TYR A 10 7.09 -15.42 -8.82
C TYR A 10 6.04 -16.24 -8.06
N ALA A 11 6.52 -17.16 -7.22
CA ALA A 11 5.70 -17.96 -6.32
C ALA A 11 6.27 -17.86 -4.90
N THR A 12 5.39 -18.03 -3.92
CA THR A 12 5.78 -18.17 -2.51
C THR A 12 6.56 -19.46 -2.32
N ALA A 13 7.67 -19.41 -1.58
CA ALA A 13 8.60 -20.55 -1.46
C ALA A 13 7.99 -21.75 -0.70
N ASP A 14 7.23 -21.49 0.38
CA ASP A 14 6.70 -22.52 1.29
C ASP A 14 5.31 -22.14 1.84
N ALA A 15 4.65 -23.07 2.56
CA ALA A 15 3.33 -22.85 3.17
C ALA A 15 3.32 -21.71 4.21
N ASP A 16 4.45 -21.49 4.87
CA ASP A 16 4.69 -20.44 5.87
C ASP A 16 5.23 -19.13 5.26
N ALA A 17 5.40 -19.08 3.94
CA ALA A 17 5.89 -17.87 3.28
C ALA A 17 4.86 -16.73 3.36
N PRO A 18 5.31 -15.46 3.40
CA PRO A 18 4.45 -14.29 3.34
C PRO A 18 3.41 -14.40 2.24
N ARG A 19 2.13 -14.18 2.58
CA ARG A 19 1.03 -14.17 1.62
C ARG A 19 0.71 -12.72 1.23
N PRO A 20 0.95 -12.30 -0.02
CA PRO A 20 0.62 -10.94 -0.44
C PRO A 20 -0.90 -10.72 -0.44
N GLY A 21 -1.37 -9.73 0.30
CA GLY A 21 -2.77 -9.26 0.25
C GLY A 21 -2.98 -8.16 -0.79
N GLY A 22 -1.92 -7.45 -1.16
CA GLY A 22 -1.93 -6.36 -2.12
C GLY A 22 -0.52 -5.79 -2.30
N ILE A 23 -0.32 -5.11 -3.43
CA ILE A 23 0.99 -4.57 -3.82
C ILE A 23 0.87 -3.13 -4.31
N ALA A 24 1.96 -2.38 -4.18
CA ALA A 24 2.14 -1.08 -4.82
C ALA A 24 3.58 -0.89 -5.27
N LEU A 25 3.78 -0.09 -6.32
CA LEU A 25 5.11 0.26 -6.77
C LEU A 25 5.70 1.36 -5.89
N ASP A 26 6.84 1.10 -5.26
CA ASP A 26 7.60 2.11 -4.55
C ASP A 26 8.47 2.89 -5.53
N ARG A 27 7.84 3.95 -6.00
CA ARG A 27 8.36 4.89 -6.99
C ARG A 27 9.18 6.02 -6.34
N GLY A 28 9.24 6.06 -5.02
CA GLY A 28 9.96 7.07 -4.23
C GLY A 28 11.37 6.65 -3.78
N SER A 29 11.76 5.40 -4.01
CA SER A 29 13.11 4.88 -3.76
C SER A 29 13.97 4.84 -5.04
N VAL A 30 15.29 4.79 -4.83
CA VAL A 30 16.28 4.52 -5.88
C VAL A 30 17.17 3.37 -5.37
N PRO A 31 17.21 2.20 -6.06
CA PRO A 31 16.33 1.82 -7.16
C PRO A 31 14.87 1.77 -6.72
N HIS A 32 13.94 1.90 -7.66
CA HIS A 32 12.51 1.68 -7.38
C HIS A 32 12.28 0.28 -6.78
N GLY A 33 11.17 0.16 -6.08
CA GLY A 33 10.84 -1.05 -5.33
C GLY A 33 9.41 -1.50 -5.51
N LEU A 34 9.08 -2.57 -4.80
CA LEU A 34 7.73 -3.07 -4.62
C LEU A 34 7.41 -3.08 -3.14
N VAL A 35 6.20 -2.67 -2.80
CA VAL A 35 5.67 -2.69 -1.44
C VAL A 35 4.54 -3.69 -1.40
N VAL A 36 4.48 -4.46 -0.33
CA VAL A 36 3.51 -5.54 -0.14
C VAL A 36 2.97 -5.46 1.27
N HIS A 37 1.68 -5.75 1.44
CA HIS A 37 1.11 -6.02 2.76
C HIS A 37 0.64 -7.47 2.85
N GLU A 38 0.55 -7.98 4.06
CA GLU A 38 0.09 -9.33 4.35
C GLU A 38 -1.40 -9.48 4.04
N ALA A 39 -1.74 -10.65 3.50
CA ALA A 39 -3.11 -11.09 3.38
C ALA A 39 -3.61 -11.52 4.77
N THR A 40 -4.45 -10.70 5.39
CA THR A 40 -5.14 -11.01 6.65
C THR A 40 -6.53 -11.55 6.35
N ALA A 41 -7.00 -12.53 7.13
CA ALA A 41 -8.41 -12.95 7.04
C ALA A 41 -9.35 -11.79 7.45
N PRO A 42 -10.60 -11.73 6.97
CA PRO A 42 -11.51 -10.62 7.26
C PRO A 42 -11.74 -10.38 8.77
N ASN A 43 -11.76 -11.46 9.55
CA ASN A 43 -12.02 -11.44 11.00
C ASN A 43 -10.74 -11.48 11.84
N GLU A 44 -9.56 -11.44 11.20
CA GLU A 44 -8.30 -11.50 11.89
C GLU A 44 -8.02 -10.18 12.61
N GLU A 45 -7.85 -10.28 13.93
CA GLU A 45 -7.48 -9.17 14.79
C GLU A 45 -6.00 -9.35 15.15
N GLY A 46 -5.15 -8.83 14.28
CA GLY A 46 -3.70 -8.93 14.42
C GLY A 46 -3.01 -7.85 13.61
N PRO A 47 -1.75 -7.52 13.97
CA PRO A 47 -0.96 -6.60 13.19
C PRO A 47 -0.74 -7.15 11.79
N THR A 48 -0.68 -6.26 10.79
CA THR A 48 -0.41 -6.65 9.40
C THR A 48 1.06 -6.43 9.10
N ARG A 49 1.75 -7.43 8.55
CA ARG A 49 3.12 -7.23 8.08
C ARG A 49 3.15 -6.50 6.74
N LEU A 50 4.12 -5.62 6.61
CA LEU A 50 4.47 -4.90 5.39
C LEU A 50 5.89 -5.28 4.99
N TRP A 51 6.11 -5.46 3.70
CA TRP A 51 7.42 -5.73 3.12
C TRP A 51 7.73 -4.70 2.05
N ARG A 52 8.99 -4.26 2.02
CA ARG A 52 9.55 -3.46 0.93
C ARG A 52 10.65 -4.26 0.26
N TYR A 53 10.56 -4.38 -1.05
CA TYR A 53 11.53 -5.03 -1.91
C TYR A 53 12.14 -4.01 -2.85
N THR A 54 13.34 -4.30 -3.36
CA THR A 54 13.99 -3.48 -4.38
C THR A 54 14.04 -4.22 -5.70
N PHE A 55 13.96 -3.48 -6.81
CA PHE A 55 14.35 -4.03 -8.08
C PHE A 55 15.87 -3.99 -8.25
N GLY A 56 16.43 -5.02 -8.86
CA GLY A 56 17.85 -5.12 -9.17
C GLY A 56 18.08 -5.43 -10.65
N PRO A 57 19.28 -5.15 -11.17
CA PRO A 57 19.62 -5.48 -12.55
C PRO A 57 19.59 -7.00 -12.77
N ARG A 58 19.15 -7.42 -13.97
CA ARG A 58 19.25 -8.80 -14.43
C ARG A 58 19.85 -8.81 -15.84
N PRO A 59 20.99 -9.49 -16.08
CA PRO A 59 21.58 -9.56 -17.42
C PRO A 59 20.56 -10.07 -18.46
N GLY A 60 20.47 -9.39 -19.60
CA GLY A 60 19.54 -9.74 -20.69
C GLY A 60 18.08 -9.34 -20.44
N TYR A 61 17.74 -8.75 -19.30
CA TYR A 61 16.39 -8.31 -18.95
C TYR A 61 16.40 -6.92 -18.30
N GLY A 62 15.23 -6.29 -18.24
CA GLY A 62 15.03 -5.12 -17.38
C GLY A 62 15.17 -5.47 -15.88
N PRO A 63 15.08 -4.47 -14.99
CA PRO A 63 15.20 -4.69 -13.56
C PRO A 63 14.11 -5.65 -13.06
N LEU A 64 14.51 -6.65 -12.25
CA LEU A 64 13.62 -7.65 -11.66
C LEU A 64 13.59 -7.55 -10.13
N LEU A 65 12.52 -8.07 -9.53
CA LEU A 65 12.34 -8.05 -8.08
C LEU A 65 13.42 -8.90 -7.40
N ARG A 66 14.11 -8.33 -6.41
CA ARG A 66 14.94 -9.10 -5.46
C ARG A 66 14.02 -9.72 -4.42
N THR A 67 14.15 -11.03 -4.20
CA THR A 67 13.22 -11.80 -3.35
C THR A 67 13.45 -11.59 -1.85
N GLU A 68 14.57 -10.97 -1.46
CA GLU A 68 14.83 -10.57 -0.08
C GLU A 68 14.28 -9.17 0.17
N PRO A 69 13.40 -8.99 1.18
CA PRO A 69 12.90 -7.67 1.53
C PRO A 69 14.03 -6.81 2.11
N VAL A 70 14.08 -5.55 1.71
CA VAL A 70 14.99 -4.55 2.28
C VAL A 70 14.44 -3.91 3.55
N ALA A 71 13.13 -4.02 3.78
CA ALA A 71 12.48 -3.64 5.03
C ALA A 71 11.28 -4.55 5.29
N VAL A 72 11.11 -4.90 6.56
CA VAL A 72 9.93 -5.60 7.08
C VAL A 72 9.41 -4.79 8.25
N TYR A 73 8.11 -4.57 8.29
CA TYR A 73 7.48 -3.72 9.28
C TYR A 73 6.15 -4.32 9.72
N GLU A 74 5.88 -4.30 11.02
CA GLU A 74 4.63 -4.80 11.59
C GLU A 74 3.75 -3.60 11.98
N THR A 75 2.56 -3.50 11.38
CA THR A 75 1.66 -2.37 11.63
C THR A 75 1.05 -2.42 13.02
N LYS A 76 0.70 -1.26 13.59
CA LYS A 76 -0.21 -1.20 14.75
C LYS A 76 -1.68 -1.32 14.32
N LEU A 77 -1.91 -1.32 13.01
CA LEU A 77 -3.21 -1.32 12.38
C LEU A 77 -3.62 -2.72 11.98
N THR A 78 -4.90 -3.04 12.15
CA THR A 78 -5.52 -4.27 11.68
C THR A 78 -6.29 -4.02 10.38
N ARG A 79 -6.67 -5.07 9.64
CA ARG A 79 -7.54 -4.98 8.47
C ARG A 79 -7.02 -4.04 7.37
N VAL A 80 -5.70 -4.06 7.14
CA VAL A 80 -5.08 -3.37 6.00
C VAL A 80 -5.62 -3.95 4.70
N ARG A 81 -5.90 -3.08 3.73
CA ARG A 81 -6.44 -3.43 2.41
C ARG A 81 -5.58 -2.92 1.25
N GLY A 82 -4.71 -1.96 1.51
CA GLY A 82 -3.79 -1.42 0.53
C GLY A 82 -2.61 -0.77 1.23
N VAL A 83 -1.48 -0.71 0.52
CA VAL A 83 -0.22 -0.18 1.02
C VAL A 83 0.43 0.67 -0.05
N LEU A 84 1.14 1.71 0.37
CA LEU A 84 2.03 2.53 -0.43
C LEU A 84 3.22 2.91 0.44
N ALA A 85 4.43 2.93 -0.12
CA ALA A 85 5.57 3.57 0.53
C ALA A 85 5.97 4.81 -0.24
N HIS A 86 6.32 5.86 0.49
CA HIS A 86 6.95 7.05 -0.07
C HIS A 86 8.03 7.51 0.91
N ARG A 87 9.29 7.54 0.44
CA ARG A 87 10.47 7.80 1.28
C ARG A 87 10.52 6.83 2.48
N SER A 88 10.51 7.33 3.71
CA SER A 88 10.51 6.54 4.94
C SER A 88 9.13 6.14 5.43
N ASP A 89 8.07 6.71 4.84
CA ASP A 89 6.72 6.61 5.35
C ASP A 89 5.91 5.56 4.60
N TRP A 90 4.97 4.97 5.33
CA TRP A 90 4.03 3.98 4.83
C TRP A 90 2.62 4.56 4.91
N TYR A 91 1.88 4.43 3.82
CA TYR A 91 0.48 4.84 3.75
C TYR A 91 -0.34 3.57 3.58
N VAL A 92 -1.33 3.39 4.43
CA VAL A 92 -2.18 2.19 4.41
C VAL A 92 -3.64 2.56 4.34
N SER A 93 -4.37 1.89 3.44
CA SER A 93 -5.83 1.91 3.47
C SER A 93 -6.31 0.78 4.38
N ARG A 94 -7.31 1.10 5.20
CA ARG A 94 -7.87 0.16 6.18
C ARG A 94 -9.37 0.08 6.04
N ALA A 95 -9.90 -1.15 6.10
CA ALA A 95 -11.32 -1.40 6.31
C ALA A 95 -11.60 -1.48 7.82
N THR A 96 -12.69 -0.86 8.28
CA THR A 96 -13.04 -0.84 9.71
C THR A 96 -13.74 -2.13 10.17
N GLY A 97 -14.40 -2.84 9.25
CA GLY A 97 -14.89 -4.21 9.47
C GLY A 97 -16.33 -4.45 9.02
N ALA A 98 -17.17 -3.42 8.92
CA ALA A 98 -18.53 -3.58 8.40
C ALA A 98 -18.60 -3.41 6.86
N PRO A 99 -19.49 -4.14 6.16
CA PRO A 99 -19.62 -4.07 4.69
C PRO A 99 -19.94 -2.69 4.14
N GLU A 100 -20.71 -1.90 4.90
CA GLU A 100 -21.19 -0.56 4.52
C GLU A 100 -20.19 0.54 4.92
N GLU A 101 -19.09 0.19 5.59
CA GLU A 101 -18.19 1.17 6.15
C GLU A 101 -17.18 1.71 5.13
N ARG A 102 -17.05 3.03 5.16
CA ARG A 102 -16.11 3.81 4.36
C ARG A 102 -14.68 3.52 4.77
N GLY A 103 -13.80 3.35 3.78
CA GLY A 103 -12.39 3.09 4.03
C GLY A 103 -11.68 4.29 4.67
N THR A 104 -10.69 4.00 5.49
CA THR A 104 -9.84 5.00 6.17
C THR A 104 -8.45 5.01 5.55
N LEU A 105 -7.73 6.13 5.70
CA LEU A 105 -6.33 6.27 5.29
C LEU A 105 -5.48 6.61 6.51
N TRP A 106 -4.31 5.99 6.59
CA TRP A 106 -3.38 6.16 7.70
C TRP A 106 -1.97 6.35 7.16
N ARG A 107 -1.19 7.20 7.82
CA ARG A 107 0.27 7.20 7.70
C ARG A 107 0.85 6.43 8.86
N GLN A 108 1.86 5.62 8.59
CA GLN A 108 2.59 4.88 9.59
C GLN A 108 4.10 5.02 9.36
N ASP A 109 4.82 5.23 10.46
CA ASP A 109 6.28 5.34 10.50
C ASP A 109 6.82 4.65 11.78
N THR A 110 8.11 4.84 12.07
CA THR A 110 8.73 4.26 13.27
C THR A 110 8.22 4.86 14.59
N LYS A 111 7.54 6.01 14.54
CA LYS A 111 6.99 6.71 15.72
C LYS A 111 5.57 6.26 16.02
N GLY A 112 4.76 5.97 15.00
CA GLY A 112 3.40 5.50 15.20
C GLY A 112 2.56 5.45 13.93
N ALA A 113 1.25 5.31 14.14
CA ALA A 113 0.25 5.36 13.08
C ALA A 113 -0.70 6.53 13.37
N SER A 114 -0.86 7.42 12.39
CA SER A 114 -1.74 8.59 12.47
C SER A 114 -2.83 8.47 11.41
N PRO A 115 -4.11 8.63 11.78
CA PRO A 115 -5.20 8.64 10.81
C PRO A 115 -5.21 9.96 10.04
N VAL A 116 -5.70 9.89 8.81
CA VAL A 116 -5.91 11.05 7.95
C VAL A 116 -7.36 11.50 8.05
N ARG A 117 -7.59 12.79 8.28
CA ARG A 117 -8.92 13.41 8.20
C ARG A 117 -9.23 13.74 6.73
N CYS A 118 -10.46 13.46 6.33
CA CYS A 118 -10.87 13.41 4.94
C CYS A 118 -12.29 13.95 4.75
N GLY A 119 -12.48 14.59 3.59
CA GLY A 119 -13.76 15.17 3.19
C GLY A 119 -14.04 16.50 3.88
N ALA A 120 -15.04 17.22 3.36
CA ALA A 120 -15.43 18.54 3.89
C ALA A 120 -15.90 18.50 5.35
N ASP A 121 -16.40 17.35 5.80
CA ASP A 121 -16.86 17.13 7.17
C ASP A 121 -15.73 16.72 8.13
N GLU A 122 -14.47 16.69 7.66
CA GLU A 122 -13.28 16.37 8.45
C GLU A 122 -13.38 15.04 9.23
N THR A 123 -13.89 14.01 8.55
CA THR A 123 -14.08 12.66 9.12
C THR A 123 -12.95 11.72 8.70
N TYR A 124 -12.79 10.56 9.32
CA TYR A 124 -11.78 9.58 8.88
C TYR A 124 -12.22 8.71 7.68
N ARG A 125 -13.35 9.05 7.05
CA ARG A 125 -14.00 8.24 6.01
C ARG A 125 -13.53 8.67 4.61
N CYS A 126 -12.26 8.37 4.31
CA CYS A 126 -11.58 8.82 3.09
C CYS A 126 -12.11 8.20 1.79
N TRP A 127 -12.70 7.00 1.86
CA TRP A 127 -13.13 6.25 0.68
C TRP A 127 -14.61 5.88 0.75
N SER A 128 -15.26 5.72 -0.41
CA SER A 128 -16.67 5.28 -0.48
C SER A 128 -16.91 3.84 0.03
N GLY A 129 -15.84 3.05 0.16
CA GLY A 129 -15.81 1.68 0.67
C GLY A 129 -14.35 1.24 0.89
N PRO A 130 -14.06 -0.07 1.04
CA PRO A 130 -12.69 -0.54 1.18
C PRO A 130 -11.83 -0.22 -0.05
N ALA A 131 -10.86 0.68 0.09
CA ALA A 131 -9.83 0.91 -0.91
C ALA A 131 -8.80 -0.22 -0.85
N THR A 132 -8.64 -0.97 -1.95
CA THR A 132 -7.75 -2.13 -2.02
C THR A 132 -6.40 -1.84 -2.69
N SER A 133 -6.29 -0.69 -3.36
CA SER A 133 -5.07 -0.29 -4.06
C SER A 133 -4.70 1.15 -3.75
N LEU A 134 -3.41 1.38 -3.58
CA LEU A 134 -2.80 2.70 -3.48
C LEU A 134 -1.67 2.77 -4.50
N SER A 135 -1.54 3.89 -5.21
CA SER A 135 -0.45 4.12 -6.16
C SER A 135 0.00 5.56 -6.08
N TYR A 136 1.31 5.79 -6.16
CA TYR A 136 1.89 7.13 -6.22
C TYR A 136 2.34 7.46 -7.65
N TRP A 137 2.00 8.67 -8.10
CA TRP A 137 2.46 9.23 -9.36
C TRP A 137 3.47 10.36 -9.09
N GLN A 138 4.75 10.18 -9.41
CA GLN A 138 5.78 11.18 -9.05
C GLN A 138 5.68 12.49 -9.84
N ALA A 139 5.25 12.46 -11.11
CA ALA A 139 5.11 13.67 -11.91
C ALA A 139 4.06 14.67 -11.36
N THR A 140 3.01 14.19 -10.69
CA THR A 140 1.98 15.06 -10.09
C THR A 140 2.08 15.14 -8.57
N GLY A 141 2.70 14.14 -7.93
CA GLY A 141 2.73 14.03 -6.48
C GLY A 141 1.45 13.45 -5.88
N ASP A 142 0.58 12.87 -6.71
CA ASP A 142 -0.72 12.37 -6.26
C ASP A 142 -0.66 10.91 -5.77
N VAL A 143 -1.47 10.64 -4.76
CA VAL A 143 -1.90 9.30 -4.38
C VAL A 143 -3.20 8.99 -5.10
N TRP A 144 -3.22 7.84 -5.75
CA TRP A 144 -4.36 7.30 -6.46
C TRP A 144 -4.90 6.09 -5.73
N SER A 145 -6.22 6.00 -5.62
CA SER A 145 -6.89 4.83 -5.05
C SER A 145 -8.20 4.53 -5.76
N GLN A 146 -8.53 3.25 -5.88
CA GLN A 146 -9.83 2.82 -6.36
C GLN A 146 -10.65 2.25 -5.20
N SER A 147 -11.88 2.73 -5.05
CA SER A 147 -12.89 2.15 -4.16
C SER A 147 -14.18 1.93 -4.93
N GLY A 148 -14.55 0.65 -5.10
CA GLY A 148 -15.64 0.25 -5.98
C GLY A 148 -15.41 0.70 -7.42
N ARG A 149 -16.31 1.52 -7.96
CA ARG A 149 -16.23 2.10 -9.32
C ARG A 149 -15.65 3.51 -9.35
N MET A 150 -15.26 4.05 -8.19
CA MET A 150 -14.73 5.41 -8.08
C MET A 150 -13.20 5.36 -8.02
N LEU A 151 -12.59 6.28 -8.77
CA LEU A 151 -11.16 6.55 -8.74
C LEU A 151 -10.95 7.89 -8.02
N PHE A 152 -10.07 7.88 -7.03
CA PHE A 152 -9.70 9.04 -6.26
C PHE A 152 -8.24 9.39 -6.56
N ALA A 153 -7.96 10.69 -6.66
CA ALA A 153 -6.62 11.23 -6.78
C ALA A 153 -6.52 12.45 -5.87
N LEU A 154 -5.49 12.48 -5.02
CA LEU A 154 -5.26 13.55 -4.06
C LEU A 154 -3.76 13.79 -3.87
N PRO A 155 -3.30 15.04 -3.72
CA PRO A 155 -1.90 15.32 -3.47
C PRO A 155 -1.41 14.66 -2.19
N LEU A 156 -0.25 14.02 -2.21
CA LEU A 156 0.34 13.41 -1.00
C LEU A 156 0.59 14.45 0.10
N ALA A 157 0.95 15.68 -0.27
CA ALA A 157 1.10 16.78 0.68
C ALA A 157 -0.20 17.09 1.44
N ALA A 158 -1.35 17.04 0.77
CA ALA A 158 -2.64 17.25 1.42
C ALA A 158 -2.99 16.10 2.38
N VAL A 159 -2.57 14.87 2.07
CA VAL A 159 -2.68 13.73 2.99
C VAL A 159 -1.87 13.98 4.26
N ASP A 160 -0.62 14.46 4.11
CA ASP A 160 0.26 14.76 5.24
C ASP A 160 -0.24 15.93 6.10
N GLU A 161 -0.81 16.96 5.48
CA GLU A 161 -1.39 18.10 6.20
C GLU A 161 -2.63 17.71 7.02
N ALA A 162 -3.40 16.73 6.54
CA ALA A 162 -4.63 16.27 7.18
C ALA A 162 -4.41 15.17 8.24
N LEU A 163 -3.17 14.86 8.61
CA LEU A 163 -2.87 13.92 9.68
C LEU A 163 -3.33 14.47 11.03
N GLU A 164 -4.02 13.63 11.79
CA GLU A 164 -4.33 13.92 13.18
C GLU A 164 -3.05 13.94 14.01
N ARG A 165 -2.88 15.02 14.80
CA ARG A 165 -1.73 15.27 15.67
C ARG A 165 -1.99 14.77 17.08
#